data_AF-A0A7J5U240-F1
#
_entry.id   AF-A0A7J5U240-F1
#
_cell.length_a   1.000
_cell.length_b   1.000
_cell.length_c   1.000
_cell.angle_alpha   90.00
_cell.angle_beta   90.00
_cell.angle_gamma   90.00
#
_symmetry.space_group_name_H-M   'P 1'
#
loop_
_entity.id
_entity.type
_entity.pdbx_description
1 polymer ?
#
loop_
_entity_poly.entity_id
_entity_poly.type
_entity_poly.pdbx_seq_one_letter_code
_entity_poly.pdbx_strand_id
1 'polypeptide(L)'
;MQFSVRALPFVCLFILSGCLVKQVKPRPPSAYSAQYWGNVSGMRNGRALQNPRIWATSRTPCNDHAFDVFITEFNDQGDELLTFTLANIPKRACTLSRFKTDYANLFCATDTVGSTLTAKMSVGFSSTYKPGRWGNGLTIVSYDSLKGEIKGRFRLSLVVDSRLSGHSPDSIRIEQGEFVTKLRGAGGTYR
;
A
#
# COMPACT_ATOMS: atom_id res chain seq x y z
N MET A 1 3.91 49.39 66.49
CA MET A 1 2.79 48.56 66.97
C MET A 1 1.63 48.76 66.01
N GLN A 2 0.99 47.67 65.56
CA GLN A 2 -0.37 47.60 64.96
C GLN A 2 -0.58 48.34 63.61
N PHE A 3 -1.39 47.94 62.62
CA PHE A 3 -2.11 46.74 62.17
C PHE A 3 -2.38 47.00 60.66
N SER A 4 -2.07 46.08 59.74
CA SER A 4 -3.02 45.24 59.00
C SER A 4 -4.31 45.92 58.49
N VAL A 5 -4.47 46.08 57.16
CA VAL A 5 -5.63 45.60 56.38
C VAL A 5 -5.17 45.29 54.94
N ARG A 6 -5.46 44.07 54.49
CA ARG A 6 -5.27 43.55 53.12
C ARG A 6 -6.45 43.94 52.24
N ALA A 7 -6.20 44.24 50.96
CA ALA A 7 -7.20 44.10 49.89
C ALA A 7 -6.67 43.11 48.85
N LEU A 8 -7.50 42.10 48.55
CA LEU A 8 -7.22 40.94 47.71
C LEU A 8 -7.25 41.27 46.20
N PRO A 9 -6.70 40.37 45.36
CA PRO A 9 -6.45 40.62 43.95
C PRO A 9 -7.64 40.25 43.06
N PHE A 10 -7.87 41.02 42.00
CA PHE A 10 -8.62 40.57 40.82
C PHE A 10 -7.66 39.81 39.90
N VAL A 11 -7.57 38.48 40.06
CA VAL A 11 -6.95 37.63 39.04
C VAL A 11 -8.08 37.01 38.22
N CYS A 12 -8.24 37.49 36.99
CA CYS A 12 -9.06 36.88 35.97
C CYS A 12 -8.52 35.46 35.68
N LEU A 13 -9.22 34.45 36.17
CA LEU A 13 -8.93 33.06 35.90
C LEU A 13 -9.42 32.74 34.47
N PHE A 14 -8.55 32.90 33.47
CA PHE A 14 -8.80 32.33 32.15
C PHE A 14 -8.68 30.81 32.26
N ILE A 15 -9.83 30.14 32.37
CA ILE A 15 -9.93 28.68 32.22
C ILE A 15 -9.69 28.38 30.74
N LEU A 16 -8.42 28.20 30.37
CA LEU A 16 -8.02 27.52 29.15
C LEU A 16 -8.47 26.06 29.27
N SER A 17 -9.73 25.80 28.90
CA SER A 17 -10.22 24.47 28.59
C SER A 17 -9.53 24.00 27.31
N GLY A 18 -8.26 23.62 27.45
CA GLY A 18 -7.54 22.93 26.41
C GLY A 18 -8.24 21.59 26.18
N CYS A 19 -8.86 21.43 25.01
CA CYS A 19 -9.21 20.12 24.49
C CYS A 19 -7.94 19.25 24.58
N LEU A 20 -7.93 18.32 25.51
CA LEU A 20 -7.04 17.17 25.48
C LEU A 20 -7.42 16.36 24.24
N VAL A 21 -6.89 16.78 23.09
CA VAL A 21 -6.78 15.91 21.93
C VAL A 21 -5.86 14.80 22.41
N LYS A 22 -6.46 13.68 22.84
CA LYS A 22 -5.74 12.41 22.86
C LYS A 22 -5.22 12.22 21.44
N GLN A 23 -3.96 12.59 21.21
CA GLN A 23 -3.22 12.04 20.09
C GLN A 23 -3.14 10.55 20.35
N VAL A 24 -4.13 9.82 19.83
CA VAL A 24 -4.01 8.40 19.62
C VAL A 24 -2.90 8.27 18.57
N LYS A 25 -1.66 8.10 19.02
CA LYS A 25 -0.61 7.61 18.13
C LYS A 25 -1.16 6.31 17.51
N PRO A 26 -1.20 6.19 16.17
CA PRO A 26 -1.58 4.93 15.57
C PRO A 26 -0.66 3.86 16.13
N ARG A 27 -1.22 2.87 16.83
CA ARG A 27 -0.45 1.70 17.24
C ARG A 27 0.18 1.13 15.96
N PRO A 28 1.48 0.81 15.94
CA PRO A 28 2.01 -0.03 14.87
C PRO A 28 1.14 -1.30 14.87
N PRO A 29 0.55 -1.71 13.73
CA PRO A 29 -0.21 -2.94 13.71
C PRO A 29 0.72 -4.14 14.03
N SER A 30 0.12 -5.31 14.27
CA SER A 30 0.76 -6.58 14.69
C SER A 30 1.95 -7.02 13.81
N ALA A 31 2.65 -8.10 14.19
CA ALA A 31 3.90 -8.66 13.61
C ALA A 31 4.12 -8.58 12.07
N TYR A 32 3.07 -8.40 11.26
CA TYR A 32 3.13 -8.09 9.83
C TYR A 32 3.64 -6.66 9.50
N SER A 33 3.52 -5.72 10.44
CA SER A 33 3.67 -4.26 10.34
C SER A 33 5.02 -3.71 9.88
N ALA A 34 6.13 -4.42 10.12
CA ALA A 34 7.44 -3.84 9.84
C ALA A 34 7.71 -3.65 8.33
N GLN A 35 7.04 -4.42 7.46
CA GLN A 35 7.25 -4.37 6.02
C GLN A 35 6.22 -3.50 5.29
N TYR A 36 5.00 -3.39 5.82
CA TYR A 36 3.92 -2.63 5.21
C TYR A 36 3.96 -1.16 5.64
N TRP A 37 4.13 -0.26 4.68
CA TRP A 37 4.17 1.17 4.90
C TRP A 37 3.40 1.93 3.83
N GLY A 38 2.41 2.71 4.25
CA GLY A 38 1.61 3.54 3.35
C GLY A 38 0.11 3.24 3.45
N ASN A 39 -0.64 3.82 2.52
CA ASN A 39 -2.08 3.69 2.41
C ASN A 39 -2.45 3.21 1.00
N VAL A 40 -3.49 2.39 0.91
CA VAL A 40 -4.04 1.88 -0.34
C VAL A 40 -5.55 1.76 -0.22
N SER A 41 -6.25 2.07 -1.29
CA SER A 41 -7.70 1.97 -1.42
C SER A 41 -8.07 1.47 -2.81
N GLY A 42 -9.31 1.02 -2.99
CA GLY A 42 -9.83 0.58 -4.27
C GLY A 42 -11.03 -0.35 -4.12
N MET A 43 -11.54 -0.84 -5.24
CA MET A 43 -12.64 -1.80 -5.28
C MET A 43 -12.22 -3.08 -6.01
N ARG A 44 -12.33 -4.22 -5.34
CA ARG A 44 -12.19 -5.56 -5.92
C ARG A 44 -13.56 -6.19 -6.16
N ASN A 45 -13.88 -6.51 -7.41
CA ASN A 45 -15.16 -7.12 -7.81
C ASN A 45 -16.38 -6.40 -7.22
N GLY A 46 -16.36 -5.05 -7.20
CA GLY A 46 -17.43 -4.21 -6.66
C GLY A 46 -17.46 -4.08 -5.14
N ARG A 47 -16.48 -4.63 -4.41
CA ARG A 47 -16.34 -4.49 -2.95
C ARG A 47 -15.07 -3.72 -2.60
N ALA A 48 -15.12 -2.89 -1.56
CA ALA A 48 -13.90 -2.24 -1.07
C ALA A 48 -12.85 -3.28 -0.67
N LEU A 49 -11.56 -2.97 -0.88
CA LEU A 49 -10.46 -3.82 -0.41
C LEU A 49 -10.54 -3.99 1.11
N GLN A 50 -10.36 -5.22 1.61
CA GLN A 50 -10.44 -5.51 3.05
C GLN A 50 -9.06 -5.39 3.72
N ASN A 51 -9.00 -4.59 4.78
CA ASN A 51 -7.80 -4.28 5.57
C ASN A 51 -6.51 -4.17 4.71
N PRO A 52 -6.51 -3.37 3.63
CA PRO A 52 -5.46 -3.44 2.65
C PRO A 52 -4.18 -2.82 3.21
N ARG A 53 -3.05 -3.44 2.89
CA ARG A 53 -1.71 -3.00 3.26
C ARG A 53 -0.87 -2.88 2.01
N ILE A 54 0.10 -1.97 2.05
CA ILE A 54 0.99 -1.74 0.91
C ILE A 54 2.43 -1.59 1.37
N TRP A 55 3.37 -2.01 0.52
CA TRP A 55 4.76 -1.58 0.59
C TRP A 55 5.39 -1.52 -0.79
N ALA A 56 6.53 -0.84 -0.86
CA ALA A 56 7.35 -0.79 -2.05
C ALA A 56 8.81 -1.07 -1.71
N THR A 57 9.53 -1.69 -2.64
CA THR A 57 10.96 -1.95 -2.52
C THR A 57 11.68 -1.63 -3.82
N SER A 58 12.92 -1.17 -3.69
CA SER A 58 13.79 -1.10 -4.86
C SER A 58 14.10 -2.52 -5.32
N ARG A 59 14.16 -2.72 -6.63
CA ARG A 59 14.44 -4.03 -7.21
C ARG A 59 15.93 -4.18 -7.46
N THR A 60 16.61 -5.09 -6.78
CA THR A 60 17.99 -5.46 -7.11
C THR A 60 17.97 -6.32 -8.39
N PRO A 61 18.80 -6.06 -9.42
CA PRO A 61 19.87 -5.06 -9.49
C PRO A 61 19.44 -3.67 -10.02
N CYS A 62 18.22 -3.52 -10.56
CA CYS A 62 17.72 -2.26 -11.13
C CYS A 62 17.37 -1.18 -10.07
N ASN A 63 18.06 -1.16 -8.92
CA ASN A 63 17.69 -0.36 -7.75
C ASN A 63 17.63 1.13 -8.05
N ASP A 64 18.35 1.61 -9.06
CA ASP A 64 18.39 3.04 -9.40
C ASP A 64 17.24 3.47 -10.31
N HIS A 65 16.59 2.55 -11.02
CA HIS A 65 15.65 2.89 -12.09
C HIS A 65 14.24 2.36 -11.86
N ALA A 66 14.09 1.28 -11.09
CA ALA A 66 12.82 0.62 -10.91
C ALA A 66 12.56 0.21 -9.44
N PHE A 67 11.28 0.00 -9.16
CA PHE A 67 10.79 -0.54 -7.89
C PHE A 67 9.61 -1.46 -8.12
N ASP A 68 9.31 -2.24 -7.09
CA ASP A 68 8.15 -3.12 -7.03
C ASP A 68 7.20 -2.61 -5.94
N VAL A 69 5.90 -2.77 -6.16
CA VAL A 69 4.81 -2.45 -5.22
C VAL A 69 4.04 -3.72 -4.92
N PHE A 70 3.79 -3.94 -3.64
CA PHE A 70 3.05 -5.09 -3.13
C PHE A 70 1.85 -4.56 -2.34
N ILE A 71 0.66 -4.99 -2.72
CA ILE A 71 -0.61 -4.65 -2.07
C ILE A 71 -1.23 -5.94 -1.57
N THR A 72 -1.50 -6.04 -0.28
CA THR A 72 -2.02 -7.25 0.34
C THR A 72 -3.32 -6.96 1.08
N GLU A 73 -4.39 -7.69 0.79
CA GLU A 73 -5.61 -7.68 1.61
C GLU A 73 -5.52 -8.75 2.70
N PHE A 74 -6.06 -8.41 3.87
CA PHE A 74 -6.12 -9.29 5.02
C PHE A 74 -7.57 -9.41 5.51
N ASN A 75 -7.93 -10.56 6.09
CA ASN A 75 -9.19 -10.67 6.83
C ASN A 75 -9.07 -9.95 8.20
N ASP A 76 -10.14 -9.98 8.99
CA ASP A 76 -10.17 -9.33 10.30
C ASP A 76 -9.34 -10.08 11.36
N GLN A 77 -9.00 -11.35 11.09
CA GLN A 77 -8.13 -12.19 11.89
C GLN A 77 -6.64 -11.97 11.60
N GLY A 78 -6.31 -11.24 10.52
CA GLY A 78 -4.94 -10.99 10.08
C GLY A 78 -4.38 -12.03 9.11
N ASP A 79 -5.19 -12.94 8.60
CA ASP A 79 -4.77 -13.87 7.53
C ASP A 79 -4.77 -13.15 6.18
N GLU A 80 -3.72 -13.40 5.41
CA GLU A 80 -3.60 -12.91 4.04
C GLU A 80 -4.68 -13.53 3.15
N LEU A 81 -5.43 -12.67 2.45
CA LEU A 81 -6.45 -13.07 1.48
C LEU A 81 -5.91 -13.03 0.06
N LEU A 82 -5.20 -11.97 -0.28
CA LEU A 82 -4.56 -11.82 -1.58
C LEU A 82 -3.39 -10.87 -1.51
N THR A 83 -2.36 -11.19 -2.28
CA THR A 83 -1.24 -10.29 -2.54
C THR A 83 -1.19 -10.00 -4.02
N PHE A 84 -1.26 -8.72 -4.34
CA PHE A 84 -1.07 -8.17 -5.66
C PHE A 84 0.32 -7.54 -5.77
N THR A 85 1.06 -7.93 -6.80
CA THR A 85 2.43 -7.45 -7.04
C THR A 85 2.50 -6.74 -8.38
N LEU A 86 2.95 -5.49 -8.36
CA LEU A 86 3.40 -4.74 -9.54
C LEU A 86 4.91 -4.67 -9.50
N ALA A 87 5.58 -5.21 -10.52
CA ALA A 87 7.02 -5.15 -10.62
C ALA A 87 7.47 -4.23 -11.73
N ASN A 88 8.71 -3.76 -11.59
CA ASN A 88 9.43 -3.02 -12.62
C ASN A 88 8.81 -1.65 -12.96
N ILE A 89 8.39 -0.93 -11.92
CA ILE A 89 7.80 0.39 -12.04
C ILE A 89 8.91 1.45 -12.09
N PRO A 90 8.96 2.33 -13.12
CA PRO A 90 9.94 3.41 -13.19
C PRO A 90 9.80 4.42 -12.04
N LYS A 91 10.93 4.91 -11.52
CA LYS A 91 11.02 5.97 -10.50
C LYS A 91 10.72 7.38 -11.04
N ARG A 92 9.57 7.55 -11.70
CA ARG A 92 9.08 8.82 -12.26
C ARG A 92 7.58 8.78 -12.49
N ALA A 93 6.96 9.95 -12.60
CA ALA A 93 5.58 10.05 -13.06
C ALA A 93 5.46 9.47 -14.48
N CYS A 94 4.56 8.50 -14.67
CA CYS A 94 4.36 7.83 -15.95
C CYS A 94 3.03 7.04 -15.96
N THR A 95 2.58 6.65 -17.14
CA THR A 95 1.46 5.70 -17.31
C THR A 95 1.94 4.47 -18.07
N LEU A 96 1.56 3.30 -17.58
CA LEU A 96 1.94 1.99 -18.08
C LEU A 96 0.67 1.18 -18.32
N SER A 97 0.51 0.69 -19.55
CA SER A 97 -0.68 -0.07 -19.98
C SER A 97 -0.34 -1.50 -20.42
N ARG A 98 0.95 -1.83 -20.56
CA ARG A 98 1.42 -3.15 -20.99
C ARG A 98 1.82 -3.97 -19.77
N PHE A 99 1.02 -4.99 -19.47
CA PHE A 99 1.20 -5.88 -18.33
C PHE A 99 1.63 -7.28 -18.81
N LYS A 100 2.58 -7.89 -18.12
CA LYS A 100 3.09 -9.24 -18.40
C LYS A 100 3.22 -10.06 -17.10
N THR A 101 3.07 -11.37 -17.20
CA THR A 101 3.17 -12.30 -16.06
C THR A 101 4.60 -12.76 -15.76
N ASP A 102 5.52 -12.67 -16.74
CA ASP A 102 6.85 -13.27 -16.64
C ASP A 102 7.87 -12.35 -15.95
N TYR A 103 8.08 -12.56 -14.66
CA TYR A 103 9.07 -11.83 -13.85
C TYR A 103 10.52 -12.03 -14.29
N ALA A 104 10.83 -13.20 -14.87
CA ALA A 104 12.21 -13.61 -15.19
C ALA A 104 12.75 -12.87 -16.42
N ASN A 105 11.89 -12.36 -17.29
CA ASN A 105 12.29 -11.60 -18.48
C ASN A 105 12.06 -10.09 -18.35
N LEU A 106 11.61 -9.61 -17.19
CA LEU A 106 11.38 -8.19 -16.92
C LEU A 106 12.58 -7.51 -16.24
N PHE A 107 13.79 -8.05 -16.37
CA PHE A 107 14.99 -7.41 -15.85
C PHE A 107 15.21 -6.06 -16.55
N CYS A 108 14.95 -4.98 -15.82
CA CYS A 108 15.14 -3.59 -16.23
C CYS A 108 14.41 -3.17 -17.53
N ALA A 109 13.32 -3.85 -17.92
CA ALA A 109 12.47 -3.38 -19.01
C ALA A 109 11.87 -2.02 -18.67
N THR A 110 11.66 -1.12 -19.63
CA THR A 110 11.22 0.25 -19.33
C THR A 110 9.78 0.54 -19.78
N ASP A 111 9.17 -0.37 -20.54
CA ASP A 111 7.85 -0.18 -21.16
C ASP A 111 6.79 -1.18 -20.67
N THR A 112 7.16 -2.11 -19.80
CA THR A 112 6.31 -3.23 -19.38
C THR A 112 6.36 -3.47 -17.87
N VAL A 113 5.18 -3.71 -17.30
CA VAL A 113 4.98 -3.94 -15.87
C VAL A 113 4.76 -5.43 -15.63
N GLY A 114 5.51 -5.99 -14.68
CA GLY A 114 5.26 -7.34 -14.19
C GLY A 114 4.07 -7.34 -13.26
N SER A 115 3.18 -8.30 -13.40
CA SER A 115 2.00 -8.35 -12.54
C SER A 115 1.56 -9.77 -12.25
N THR A 116 1.39 -10.05 -10.95
CA THR A 116 0.70 -11.25 -10.48
C THR A 116 -0.20 -10.92 -9.32
N LEU A 117 -1.18 -11.79 -9.12
CA LEU A 117 -1.95 -11.84 -7.90
C LEU A 117 -1.93 -13.28 -7.41
N THR A 118 -1.63 -13.45 -6.13
CA THR A 118 -1.76 -14.69 -5.41
C THR A 118 -2.95 -14.54 -4.47
N ALA A 119 -3.99 -15.34 -4.65
CA ALA A 119 -5.11 -15.38 -3.71
C ALA A 119 -4.87 -16.55 -2.75
N LYS A 120 -4.77 -16.28 -1.45
CA LYS A 120 -4.79 -17.31 -0.41
C LYS A 120 -6.22 -17.51 0.04
N MET A 121 -6.66 -18.75 0.05
CA MET A 121 -7.97 -19.08 0.60
C MET A 121 -7.85 -19.58 2.03
N SER A 122 -8.94 -19.49 2.78
CA SER A 122 -9.07 -19.98 4.17
C SER A 122 -8.72 -21.46 4.37
N VAL A 123 -8.60 -22.24 3.29
CA VAL A 123 -8.22 -23.66 3.31
C VAL A 123 -6.73 -23.88 2.96
N GLY A 124 -5.90 -22.83 2.98
CA GLY A 124 -4.46 -22.93 2.73
C GLY A 124 -4.06 -23.15 1.26
N PHE A 125 -5.03 -23.21 0.33
CA PHE A 125 -4.76 -23.30 -1.10
C PHE A 125 -4.57 -21.90 -1.70
N SER A 126 -3.57 -21.75 -2.56
CA SER A 126 -3.33 -20.54 -3.34
C SER A 126 -3.70 -20.73 -4.81
N SER A 127 -4.22 -19.69 -5.46
CA SER A 127 -4.34 -19.64 -6.92
C SER A 127 -3.54 -18.47 -7.46
N THR A 128 -2.91 -18.65 -8.61
CA THR A 128 -2.17 -17.60 -9.30
C THR A 128 -3.01 -17.05 -10.45
N TYR A 129 -2.94 -15.74 -10.62
CA TYR A 129 -3.65 -15.02 -11.67
C TYR A 129 -2.67 -14.26 -12.55
N LYS A 130 -3.01 -14.17 -13.83
CA LYS A 130 -2.28 -13.38 -14.82
C LYS A 130 -3.09 -12.19 -15.31
N PRO A 131 -2.44 -11.14 -15.82
CA PRO A 131 -3.11 -10.04 -16.48
C PRO A 131 -3.98 -10.52 -17.63
N GLY A 132 -5.25 -10.12 -17.63
CA GLY A 132 -6.15 -10.26 -18.77
C GLY A 132 -5.70 -9.39 -19.95
N ARG A 133 -6.24 -9.66 -21.14
CA ARG A 133 -5.86 -8.95 -22.38
C ARG A 133 -6.11 -7.44 -22.34
N TRP A 134 -7.09 -6.97 -21.56
CA TRP A 134 -7.56 -5.59 -21.60
C TRP A 134 -7.87 -5.04 -20.20
N GLY A 135 -7.91 -3.72 -20.08
CA GLY A 135 -8.38 -3.03 -18.87
C GLY A 135 -7.35 -2.88 -17.74
N ASN A 136 -6.11 -3.31 -17.95
CA ASN A 136 -5.00 -3.08 -17.03
C ASN A 136 -4.37 -1.71 -17.25
N GLY A 137 -4.01 -1.02 -16.17
CA GLY A 137 -3.35 0.27 -16.22
C GLY A 137 -2.71 0.61 -14.88
N LEU A 138 -1.53 1.20 -14.92
CA LEU A 138 -0.83 1.78 -13.77
C LEU A 138 -0.41 3.20 -14.12
N THR A 139 -0.71 4.15 -13.25
CA THR A 139 -0.27 5.52 -13.37
C THR A 139 0.48 5.90 -12.11
N ILE A 140 1.76 6.21 -12.23
CA ILE A 140 2.53 6.84 -11.16
C ILE A 140 2.25 8.33 -11.25
N VAL A 141 1.56 8.85 -10.23
CA VAL A 141 1.14 10.25 -10.13
C VAL A 141 2.34 11.12 -9.74
N SER A 142 3.14 10.65 -8.78
CA SER A 142 4.33 11.36 -8.34
C SER A 142 5.36 10.42 -7.71
N TYR A 143 6.63 10.78 -7.86
CA TYR A 143 7.74 10.18 -7.13
C TYR A 143 8.60 11.29 -6.52
N ASP A 144 8.69 11.32 -5.18
CA ASP A 144 9.59 12.20 -4.44
C ASP A 144 10.85 11.39 -4.09
N SER A 145 11.94 11.65 -4.80
CA SER A 145 13.20 10.91 -4.63
C SER A 145 13.89 11.21 -3.29
N LEU A 146 13.65 12.38 -2.69
CA LEU A 146 14.23 12.76 -1.41
C LEU A 146 13.56 12.01 -0.25
N LYS A 147 12.23 11.86 -0.31
CA LYS A 147 11.42 11.17 0.71
C LYS A 147 11.14 9.71 0.40
N GLY A 148 11.60 9.21 -0.76
CA GLY A 148 11.23 7.90 -1.28
C GLY A 148 9.72 7.69 -1.43
N GLU A 149 8.91 8.75 -1.49
CA GLU A 149 7.45 8.65 -1.52
C GLU A 149 6.95 8.42 -2.95
N ILE A 150 6.06 7.44 -3.10
CA ILE A 150 5.48 7.06 -4.38
C ILE A 150 3.96 7.16 -4.25
N LYS A 151 3.32 7.83 -5.22
CA LYS A 151 1.86 7.90 -5.35
C LYS A 151 1.43 7.34 -6.68
N GLY A 152 0.39 6.52 -6.70
CA GLY A 152 -0.08 5.91 -7.92
C GLY A 152 -1.55 5.56 -7.92
N ARG A 153 -2.03 5.25 -9.13
CA ARG A 153 -3.36 4.73 -9.42
C ARG A 153 -3.23 3.48 -10.26
N PHE A 154 -4.13 2.52 -10.07
CA PHE A 154 -4.10 1.30 -10.85
C PHE A 154 -5.50 0.74 -11.10
N ARG A 155 -5.63 0.05 -12.23
CA ARG A 155 -6.79 -0.74 -12.61
C ARG A 155 -6.30 -2.06 -13.14
N LEU A 156 -6.97 -3.15 -12.76
CA LEU A 156 -6.57 -4.48 -13.15
C LEU A 156 -7.78 -5.33 -13.51
N SER A 157 -7.59 -6.17 -14.51
CA SER A 157 -8.44 -7.28 -14.86
C SER A 157 -7.55 -8.51 -14.95
N LEU A 158 -7.70 -9.44 -14.03
CA LEU A 158 -6.88 -10.63 -13.90
C LEU A 158 -7.74 -11.88 -14.15
N VAL A 159 -7.16 -12.85 -14.84
CA VAL A 159 -7.76 -14.16 -15.10
C VAL A 159 -6.93 -15.24 -14.45
N VAL A 160 -7.56 -16.34 -14.07
CA VAL A 160 -6.86 -17.47 -13.47
C VAL A 160 -5.78 -18.01 -14.41
N ASP A 161 -4.56 -18.14 -13.89
CA ASP A 161 -3.43 -18.75 -14.61
C ASP A 161 -3.28 -20.22 -14.21
N SER A 162 -3.28 -20.48 -12.90
CA SER A 162 -3.28 -21.83 -12.34
C SER A 162 -4.25 -21.95 -11.17
N ARG A 163 -4.99 -23.07 -11.11
CA ARG A 163 -5.87 -23.42 -9.99
C ARG A 163 -5.23 -24.54 -9.20
N LEU A 164 -4.96 -24.30 -7.92
CA LEU A 164 -4.70 -25.38 -6.96
C LEU A 164 -5.98 -25.80 -6.21
N SER A 165 -7.07 -25.06 -6.39
CA SER A 165 -8.39 -25.36 -5.79
C SER A 165 -9.53 -24.96 -6.74
N GLY A 166 -10.60 -25.77 -6.77
CA GLY A 166 -11.80 -25.51 -7.56
C GLY A 166 -12.66 -24.35 -7.08
N HIS A 167 -12.39 -23.81 -5.90
CA HIS A 167 -13.19 -22.74 -5.27
C HIS A 167 -12.70 -21.32 -5.58
N SER A 168 -11.63 -21.18 -6.36
CA SER A 168 -11.12 -19.85 -6.75
C SER A 168 -12.02 -19.19 -7.79
N PRO A 169 -12.31 -17.88 -7.66
CA PRO A 169 -13.11 -17.16 -8.65
C PRO A 169 -12.42 -17.12 -10.02
N ASP A 170 -13.21 -17.11 -11.09
CA ASP A 170 -12.69 -17.15 -12.47
C ASP A 170 -11.90 -15.90 -12.87
N SER A 171 -12.26 -14.75 -12.29
CA SER A 171 -11.58 -13.48 -12.54
C SER A 171 -11.60 -12.56 -11.32
N ILE A 172 -10.58 -11.71 -11.25
CA ILE A 172 -10.46 -10.65 -10.25
C ILE A 172 -10.27 -9.33 -10.99
N ARG A 173 -11.12 -8.36 -10.66
CA ARG A 173 -11.06 -7.01 -11.20
C ARG A 173 -10.86 -6.03 -10.07
N ILE A 174 -9.80 -5.22 -10.16
CA ILE A 174 -9.56 -4.10 -9.26
C ILE A 174 -9.81 -2.82 -10.03
N GLU A 175 -10.73 -2.00 -9.53
CA GLU A 175 -11.09 -0.71 -10.09
C GLU A 175 -10.74 0.39 -9.10
N GLN A 176 -10.42 1.58 -9.64
CA GLN A 176 -10.17 2.78 -8.85
C GLN A 176 -9.12 2.55 -7.74
N GLY A 177 -8.12 1.72 -8.00
CA GLY A 177 -7.03 1.48 -7.06
C GLY A 177 -6.20 2.75 -6.92
N GLU A 178 -5.97 3.20 -5.70
CA GLU A 178 -5.08 4.31 -5.39
C GLU A 178 -4.13 3.92 -4.28
N PHE A 179 -2.90 4.42 -4.34
CA PHE A 179 -1.92 4.15 -3.31
C PHE A 179 -0.92 5.27 -3.08
N VAL A 180 -0.45 5.33 -1.84
CA VAL A 180 0.69 6.13 -1.39
C VAL A 180 1.56 5.24 -0.52
N THR A 181 2.85 5.10 -0.85
CA THR A 181 3.79 4.26 -0.09
C THR A 181 5.18 4.87 -0.10
N LYS A 182 6.07 4.32 0.72
CA LYS A 182 7.49 4.67 0.74
C LYS A 182 8.34 3.53 0.24
N LEU A 183 9.38 3.88 -0.49
CA LEU A 183 10.36 2.94 -0.98
C LEU A 183 11.28 2.48 0.15
N ARG A 184 11.30 1.18 0.41
CA ARG A 184 12.29 0.55 1.28
C ARG A 184 13.63 0.44 0.55
N GLY A 185 14.70 0.91 1.18
CA GLY A 185 16.07 0.80 0.68
C GLY A 185 16.72 -0.55 0.98
N ALA A 186 17.89 -0.81 0.37
CA ALA A 186 18.62 -2.07 0.49
C ALA A 186 19.02 -2.45 1.93
N GLY A 187 19.15 -1.47 2.84
CA GLY A 187 19.43 -1.69 4.27
C GLY A 187 18.20 -1.89 5.15
N GLY A 188 17.01 -2.07 4.55
CA GLY A 188 15.76 -2.24 5.27
C GLY A 188 15.17 -0.96 5.87
N THR A 189 15.84 0.19 5.68
CA THR A 189 15.37 1.51 6.09
C THR A 189 14.44 2.13 5.06
N TYR A 190 13.42 2.84 5.53
CA TYR A 190 12.56 3.67 4.69
C TYR A 190 13.25 5.03 4.51
N ARG A 191 13.35 5.49 3.26
CA ARG A 191 13.75 6.88 2.99
C ARG A 191 12.57 7.83 3.20
#